data_AF-A0A3D8YX89-F1
#
_entry.id   AF-A0A3D8YX89-F1
#
_cell.length_a   1.000
_cell.length_b   1.000
_cell.length_c   1.000
_cell.angle_alpha   90.00
_cell.angle_beta   90.00
_cell.angle_gamma   90.00
#
_symmetry.space_group_name_H-M   'P 1'
#
loop_
_entity.id
_entity.type
_entity.pdbx_description
1 polymer ?
#
loop_
_entity_poly.entity_id
_entity_poly.type
_entity_poly.pdbx_seq_one_letter_code
_entity_poly.pdbx_strand_id
1 'polypeptide(L)'
;MDRKDRNFGKQFKEYREEYLDIKQLEAAERLSISSSALSNYERTDRDLTPDMLAEMKRTFDIPDDYFIAMLMGEPLREVRSDISTSAGKTGEIREHYRDKFIEHHRQLLEESNELREMIAIAASLSAKQRRIYFNSMKSNIAVFKSLVAKSEQSATSLPLSEKE
;
A
#
# COMPACT_ATOMS: atom_id res chain seq x y z
N MET A 1 11.87 -4.89 24.62
CA MET A 1 12.37 -4.46 23.30
C MET A 1 13.20 -3.22 23.51
N ASP A 2 14.49 -3.32 23.21
CA ASP A 2 15.48 -2.27 23.45
C ASP A 2 15.30 -1.14 22.41
N ARG A 3 15.69 0.10 22.75
CA ARG A 3 15.54 1.29 21.85
C ARG A 3 16.29 1.12 20.52
N LYS A 4 17.21 0.16 20.45
CA LYS A 4 18.12 -0.08 19.33
C LYS A 4 17.52 -0.87 18.15
N ASP A 5 16.33 -1.45 18.31
CA ASP A 5 15.73 -2.35 17.30
C ASP A 5 14.62 -1.69 16.43
N ARG A 6 14.26 -0.42 16.67
CA ARG A 6 13.16 0.27 15.96
C ARG A 6 13.69 1.13 14.82
N ASN A 7 13.91 0.49 13.67
CA ASN A 7 14.13 1.20 12.43
C ASN A 7 12.79 1.71 11.84
N PHE A 8 12.87 2.68 10.94
CA PHE A 8 11.69 3.26 10.27
C PHE A 8 10.81 2.18 9.61
N GLY A 9 11.41 1.20 8.92
CA GLY A 9 10.67 0.18 8.20
C GLY A 9 9.78 -0.69 9.09
N LYS A 10 10.25 -1.07 10.28
CA LYS A 10 9.45 -1.81 11.28
C LYS A 10 8.31 -0.96 11.80
N GLN A 11 8.55 0.33 12.05
CA GLN A 11 7.50 1.26 12.50
C GLN A 11 6.47 1.54 11.40
N PHE A 12 6.91 1.64 10.15
CA PHE A 12 6.02 1.77 9.01
C PHE A 12 5.14 0.52 8.85
N LYS A 13 5.71 -0.68 9.07
CA LYS A 13 4.91 -1.92 9.08
C LYS A 13 3.82 -1.88 10.16
N GLU A 14 4.19 -1.50 11.39
CA GLU A 14 3.24 -1.34 12.50
C GLU A 14 2.14 -0.33 12.13
N TYR A 15 2.52 0.83 11.58
CA TYR A 15 1.58 1.84 11.13
C TYR A 15 0.60 1.30 10.08
N ARG A 16 1.12 0.64 9.05
CA ARG A 16 0.35 0.05 7.95
C ARG A 16 -0.65 -0.99 8.44
N GLU A 17 -0.22 -1.90 9.31
CA GLU A 17 -1.04 -3.04 9.75
C GLU A 17 -2.03 -2.64 10.84
N GLU A 18 -1.60 -1.86 11.83
CA GLU A 18 -2.41 -1.58 13.01
C GLU A 18 -3.30 -0.33 12.84
N TYR A 19 -2.82 0.67 12.11
CA TYR A 19 -3.52 1.94 11.96
C TYR A 19 -4.35 1.95 10.68
N LEU A 20 -3.70 1.65 9.55
CA LEU A 20 -4.36 1.70 8.24
C LEU A 20 -5.13 0.41 7.88
N ASP A 21 -4.83 -0.72 8.51
CA ASP A 21 -5.37 -2.05 8.17
C ASP A 21 -5.10 -2.45 6.69
N ILE A 22 -3.89 -2.13 6.23
CA ILE A 22 -3.45 -2.40 4.86
C ILE A 22 -2.49 -3.59 4.84
N LYS A 23 -2.59 -4.42 3.81
CA LYS A 23 -1.66 -5.55 3.60
C LYS A 23 -0.40 -5.13 2.85
N GLN A 24 0.71 -5.83 3.10
CA GLN A 24 1.99 -5.56 2.45
C GLN A 24 1.88 -5.53 0.91
N LEU A 25 1.11 -6.46 0.32
CA LEU A 25 0.90 -6.49 -1.13
C LEU A 25 0.29 -5.19 -1.66
N GLU A 26 -0.73 -4.67 -0.99
CA GLU A 26 -1.40 -3.43 -1.39
C GLU A 26 -0.46 -2.23 -1.24
N ALA A 27 0.30 -2.17 -0.14
CA ALA A 27 1.26 -1.09 0.06
C ALA A 27 2.39 -1.11 -0.97
N ALA A 28 2.88 -2.30 -1.35
CA ALA A 28 3.91 -2.45 -2.37
C ALA A 28 3.42 -1.96 -3.74
N GLU A 29 2.18 -2.30 -4.11
CA GLU A 29 1.54 -1.82 -5.34
C GLU A 29 1.40 -0.29 -5.34
N ARG A 30 0.96 0.31 -4.23
CA ARG A 30 0.83 1.77 -4.11
C ARG A 30 2.18 2.49 -4.20
N LEU A 31 3.24 1.88 -3.68
CA LEU A 31 4.62 2.38 -3.80
C LEU A 31 5.28 2.04 -5.13
N SER A 32 4.61 1.31 -6.03
CA SER A 32 5.17 0.81 -7.29
C SER A 32 6.47 0.01 -7.10
N ILE A 33 6.56 -0.78 -6.02
CA ILE A 33 7.69 -1.66 -5.72
C ILE A 33 7.25 -3.12 -5.59
N SER A 34 8.20 -4.05 -5.65
CA SER A 34 7.89 -5.45 -5.38
C SER A 34 7.54 -5.67 -3.90
N SER A 35 6.63 -6.60 -3.60
CA SER A 35 6.33 -7.00 -2.21
C SER A 35 7.57 -7.50 -1.47
N SER A 36 8.51 -8.13 -2.18
CA SER A 36 9.81 -8.53 -1.63
C SER A 36 10.67 -7.33 -1.24
N ALA A 37 10.69 -6.27 -2.04
CA ALA A 37 11.40 -5.04 -1.71
C ALA A 37 10.79 -4.37 -0.46
N LEU A 38 9.46 -4.26 -0.41
CA LEU A 38 8.79 -3.73 0.78
C LEU A 38 9.06 -4.58 2.02
N SER A 39 8.98 -5.91 1.89
CA SER A 39 9.29 -6.84 2.98
C SER A 39 10.72 -6.69 3.51
N ASN A 40 11.68 -6.46 2.61
CA ASN A 40 13.06 -6.18 3.01
C ASN A 40 13.16 -4.86 3.77
N TYR A 41 12.51 -3.79 3.30
CA TYR A 41 12.47 -2.52 4.04
C TYR A 41 11.84 -2.67 5.42
N GLU A 42 10.74 -3.42 5.54
CA GLU A 42 10.03 -3.64 6.81
C GLU A 42 10.79 -4.51 7.81
N ARG A 43 11.76 -5.33 7.35
CA ARG A 43 12.49 -6.30 8.19
C ARG A 43 13.91 -5.88 8.52
N THR A 44 14.59 -5.23 7.59
CA THR A 44 16.03 -4.94 7.69
C THR A 44 16.26 -3.56 8.27
N ASP A 45 17.41 -3.37 8.94
CA ASP A 45 17.90 -2.04 9.33
C ASP A 45 18.56 -1.31 8.15
N ARG A 46 18.16 -1.60 6.91
CA ARG A 46 18.63 -0.83 5.76
C ARG A 46 17.98 0.54 5.79
N ASP A 47 18.81 1.56 5.66
CA ASP A 47 18.33 2.92 5.46
C ASP A 47 17.54 3.02 4.16
N LEU A 48 16.32 3.53 4.28
CA LEU A 48 15.51 3.96 3.16
C LEU A 48 16.10 5.25 2.60
N THR A 49 16.06 5.41 1.28
CA THR A 49 16.47 6.68 0.67
C THR A 49 15.52 7.81 1.09
N PRO A 50 15.99 9.07 1.15
CA PRO A 50 15.11 10.21 1.41
C PRO A 50 13.89 10.26 0.49
N ASP A 51 14.08 9.90 -0.79
CA ASP A 51 12.99 9.84 -1.77
C ASP A 51 11.94 8.79 -1.42
N MET A 52 12.36 7.61 -0.97
CA MET A 52 11.43 6.55 -0.56
C MET A 52 10.69 6.92 0.73
N LEU A 53 11.36 7.57 1.68
CA LEU A 53 10.73 8.08 2.90
C LEU A 53 9.66 9.13 2.56
N ALA A 54 9.97 10.06 1.66
CA ALA A 54 9.02 11.07 1.18
C ALA A 54 7.85 10.44 0.41
N GLU A 55 8.11 9.43 -0.42
CA GLU A 55 7.09 8.67 -1.15
C GLU A 55 6.16 7.93 -0.19
N MET A 56 6.70 7.25 0.83
CA MET A 56 5.90 6.60 1.87
C MET A 56 5.03 7.59 2.63
N LYS A 57 5.57 8.76 3.02
CA LYS A 57 4.80 9.80 3.70
C LYS A 57 3.62 10.27 2.86
N ARG A 58 3.86 10.58 1.57
CA ARG A 58 2.82 11.05 0.64
C ARG A 58 1.77 9.99 0.35
N THR A 59 2.21 8.78 0.01
CA THR A 59 1.33 7.70 -0.45
C THR A 59 0.43 7.15 0.66
N PHE A 60 0.87 7.21 1.92
CA PHE A 60 0.09 6.76 3.07
C PHE A 60 -0.48 7.89 3.93
N ASP A 61 -0.34 9.13 3.47
CA ASP A 61 -0.77 10.35 4.17
C ASP A 61 -0.39 10.33 5.65
N ILE A 62 0.89 10.01 5.93
CA ILE A 62 1.38 9.81 7.29
C ILE A 62 1.48 11.18 7.97
N PRO A 63 0.79 11.38 9.11
CA PRO A 63 0.90 12.61 9.88
C PRO A 63 2.34 12.90 10.33
N ASP A 64 2.69 14.19 10.44
CA ASP A 64 4.07 14.62 10.72
C ASP A 64 4.62 14.07 12.04
N ASP A 65 3.81 14.06 13.09
CA ASP A 65 4.14 13.52 14.42
C ASP A 65 4.46 12.02 14.35
N TYR A 66 3.63 11.25 13.65
CA TYR A 66 3.87 9.83 13.41
C TYR A 66 5.12 9.60 12.56
N PHE A 67 5.30 10.37 11.48
CA PHE A 67 6.45 10.23 10.59
C PHE A 67 7.78 10.55 11.30
N ILE A 68 7.81 11.61 12.11
CA ILE A 68 8.98 11.97 12.93
C ILE A 68 9.27 10.87 13.94
N ALA A 69 8.26 10.35 14.65
CA ALA A 69 8.45 9.25 15.58
C ALA A 69 9.02 7.99 14.90
N MET A 70 8.56 7.68 13.68
CA MET A 70 9.12 6.58 12.88
C MET A 70 10.61 6.79 12.60
N LEU A 71 11.01 8.00 12.20
CA LEU A 71 12.40 8.35 11.91
C LEU A 71 13.29 8.30 13.16
N MET A 72 12.76 8.74 14.31
CA MET A 72 13.48 8.80 15.58
C MET A 72 13.54 7.45 16.31
N GLY A 73 12.88 6.41 15.78
CA GLY A 73 12.77 5.12 16.47
C GLY A 73 11.89 5.19 17.73
N GLU A 74 11.06 6.23 17.83
CA GLU A 74 10.19 6.46 18.98
C GLU A 74 8.91 5.62 18.86
N PRO A 75 8.40 5.05 19.96
CA PRO A 75 7.20 4.22 19.91
C PRO A 75 5.98 5.01 19.41
N LEU A 76 5.30 4.53 18.37
CA LEU A 76 4.06 5.17 17.87
C LEU A 76 2.96 5.27 18.95
N ARG A 77 2.98 4.35 19.92
CA ARG A 77 2.09 4.39 21.08
C ARG A 77 2.31 5.60 22.01
N GLU A 78 3.50 6.20 22.01
CA GLU A 78 3.84 7.36 22.85
C GLU A 78 3.32 8.66 22.19
N VAL A 79 3.47 8.77 20.87
CA VAL A 79 2.75 9.78 20.05
C VAL A 79 1.23 9.70 20.29
N ARG A 80 0.73 8.46 20.46
CA ARG A 80 -0.68 8.18 20.74
C ARG A 80 -1.11 8.53 22.17
N SER A 81 -0.21 8.52 23.17
CA SER A 81 -0.56 8.76 24.59
C SER A 81 -0.56 10.23 24.98
N ASP A 82 0.27 11.05 24.33
CA ASP A 82 0.31 12.50 24.59
C ASP A 82 -0.94 13.23 24.07
N ILE A 83 -1.80 12.52 23.33
CA ILE A 83 -3.02 13.04 22.73
C ILE A 83 -4.20 12.26 23.31
N SER A 84 -5.00 12.91 24.15
CA SER A 84 -5.85 12.35 25.22
C SER A 84 -7.03 11.44 24.82
N THR A 85 -7.02 10.79 23.64
CA THR A 85 -8.10 9.90 23.13
C THR A 85 -7.53 8.86 22.15
N SER A 86 -6.67 8.00 22.66
CA SER A 86 -5.87 7.04 21.90
C SER A 86 -6.66 6.05 21.01
N ALA A 87 -7.91 5.69 21.35
CA ALA A 87 -8.74 4.81 20.52
C ALA A 87 -9.51 5.56 19.40
N GLY A 88 -9.86 6.83 19.63
CA GLY A 88 -10.54 7.68 18.65
C GLY A 88 -9.63 8.03 17.48
N LYS A 89 -8.37 8.41 17.77
CA LYS A 89 -7.41 8.80 16.73
C LYS A 89 -7.01 7.70 15.75
N THR A 90 -6.92 6.43 16.17
CA THR A 90 -6.67 5.34 15.20
C THR A 90 -7.85 5.19 14.24
N GLY A 91 -9.08 5.40 14.73
CA GLY A 91 -10.28 5.50 13.90
C GLY A 91 -10.20 6.68 12.93
N GLU A 92 -9.86 7.87 13.44
CA GLU A 92 -9.73 9.10 12.65
C GLU A 92 -8.64 8.99 11.56
N ILE A 93 -7.46 8.45 11.88
CA ILE A 93 -6.39 8.23 10.89
C ILE A 93 -6.86 7.27 9.80
N ARG A 94 -7.53 6.19 10.19
CA ARG A 94 -8.05 5.21 9.24
C ARG A 94 -9.16 5.77 8.37
N GLU A 95 -10.07 6.55 8.96
CA GLU A 95 -11.17 7.22 8.26
C GLU A 95 -10.61 8.24 7.28
N HIS A 96 -9.72 9.12 7.74
CA HIS A 96 -9.04 10.10 6.91
C HIS A 96 -8.33 9.43 5.72
N TYR A 97 -7.60 8.36 5.98
CA TYR A 97 -6.93 7.58 4.94
C TYR A 97 -7.91 6.99 3.91
N ARG A 98 -9.05 6.45 4.37
CA ARG A 98 -10.08 5.89 3.49
C ARG A 98 -10.74 6.98 2.64
N ASP A 99 -11.03 8.14 3.22
CA ASP A 99 -11.60 9.27 2.51
C ASP A 99 -10.65 9.77 1.43
N LYS A 100 -9.37 9.92 1.76
CA LYS A 100 -8.31 10.28 0.80
C LYS A 100 -8.18 9.24 -0.31
N PHE A 101 -8.28 7.95 0.03
CA PHE A 101 -8.25 6.89 -0.96
C PHE A 101 -9.42 6.99 -1.94
N ILE A 102 -10.65 7.17 -1.43
CA ILE A 102 -11.84 7.34 -2.27
C ILE A 102 -11.68 8.58 -3.14
N GLU A 103 -11.22 9.69 -2.57
CA GLU A 103 -11.01 10.93 -3.30
C GLU A 103 -9.99 10.76 -4.43
N HIS A 104 -8.86 10.12 -4.15
CA HIS A 104 -7.82 9.87 -5.16
C HIS A 104 -8.31 8.99 -6.32
N HIS A 105 -9.24 8.07 -6.05
CA HIS A 105 -9.78 7.15 -7.05
C HIS A 105 -11.18 7.56 -7.55
N ARG A 106 -11.67 8.74 -7.16
CA ARG A 106 -13.03 9.23 -7.47
C ARG A 106 -13.26 9.25 -8.98
N GLN A 107 -12.32 9.80 -9.74
CA GLN A 107 -12.44 9.90 -11.19
C GLN A 107 -12.63 8.52 -11.83
N LEU A 108 -11.85 7.52 -11.41
CA LEU A 108 -11.98 6.16 -11.91
C LEU A 108 -13.36 5.55 -11.58
N LEU A 109 -13.89 5.83 -10.39
CA LEU A 109 -15.22 5.39 -9.97
C LEU A 109 -16.35 6.07 -10.79
N GLU A 110 -16.17 7.33 -11.15
CA GLU A 110 -17.17 8.11 -11.90
C GLU A 110 -17.18 7.77 -13.40
N GLU A 111 -16.00 7.54 -13.98
CA GLU A 111 -15.83 7.37 -15.42
C GLU A 111 -15.92 5.91 -15.90
N SER A 112 -15.55 4.92 -15.08
CA SER A 112 -15.56 3.52 -15.50
C SER A 112 -16.92 2.84 -15.26
N ASN A 113 -17.59 2.47 -16.35
CA ASN A 113 -18.83 1.68 -16.28
C ASN A 113 -18.56 0.29 -15.72
N GLU A 114 -17.47 -0.34 -16.15
CA GLU A 114 -17.06 -1.69 -15.76
C GLU A 114 -16.78 -1.76 -14.26
N LEU A 115 -16.09 -0.76 -13.71
CA LEU A 115 -15.83 -0.70 -12.27
C LEU A 115 -17.13 -0.53 -11.48
N ARG A 116 -18.06 0.31 -11.95
CA ARG A 116 -19.37 0.49 -11.31
C ARG A 116 -20.20 -0.80 -11.33
N GLU A 117 -20.20 -1.53 -12.45
CA GLU A 117 -20.83 -2.84 -12.55
C GLU A 117 -20.21 -3.86 -11.58
N MET A 118 -18.87 -3.93 -11.50
CA MET A 118 -18.17 -4.80 -10.56
C MET A 118 -18.54 -4.49 -9.10
N ILE A 119 -18.65 -3.20 -8.75
CA ILE A 119 -19.08 -2.76 -7.42
C ILE A 119 -20.53 -3.15 -7.16
N ALA A 120 -21.44 -2.95 -8.13
CA ALA A 120 -22.84 -3.32 -8.01
C ALA A 120 -23.03 -4.83 -7.80
N ILE A 121 -22.30 -5.66 -8.57
CA ILE A 121 -22.26 -7.11 -8.40
C ILE A 121 -21.78 -7.43 -6.98
N ALA A 122 -20.63 -6.89 -6.56
CA ALA A 122 -20.10 -7.13 -5.23
C ALA A 122 -21.08 -6.74 -4.10
N ALA A 123 -21.81 -5.64 -4.26
CA ALA A 123 -22.80 -5.16 -3.29
C ALA A 123 -23.98 -6.13 -3.12
N SER A 124 -24.42 -6.78 -4.20
CA SER A 124 -25.50 -7.77 -4.19
C SER A 124 -25.12 -9.11 -3.52
N LEU A 125 -23.83 -9.37 -3.33
CA LEU A 125 -23.33 -10.63 -2.78
C LEU A 125 -23.27 -10.62 -1.24
N SER A 126 -23.48 -11.79 -0.65
CA SER A 126 -23.18 -12.02 0.78
C SER A 126 -21.69 -11.82 1.09
N ALA A 127 -21.33 -11.55 2.34
CA ALA A 127 -19.94 -11.34 2.73
C ALA A 127 -19.00 -12.50 2.31
N LYS A 128 -19.47 -13.75 2.40
CA LYS A 128 -18.71 -14.93 1.97
C LYS A 128 -18.49 -14.95 0.46
N GLN A 129 -19.55 -14.72 -0.31
CA GLN A 129 -19.48 -14.70 -1.78
C GLN A 129 -18.66 -13.52 -2.29
N ARG A 130 -18.83 -12.32 -1.70
CA ARG A 130 -18.06 -11.12 -2.02
C ARG A 130 -16.56 -11.34 -1.83
N ARG A 131 -16.17 -12.04 -0.75
CA ARG A 131 -14.77 -12.41 -0.52
C ARG A 131 -14.23 -13.34 -1.60
N ILE A 132 -15.01 -14.35 -2.02
CA ILE A 132 -14.61 -15.26 -3.11
C ILE A 132 -14.47 -14.49 -4.42
N TYR A 133 -15.45 -13.64 -4.75
CA TYR A 133 -15.44 -12.79 -5.95
C TYR A 133 -14.19 -11.93 -6.05
N PHE A 134 -13.87 -11.16 -5.00
CA PHE A 134 -12.67 -10.32 -5.00
C PHE A 134 -11.37 -11.12 -5.03
N ASN A 135 -11.33 -12.30 -4.41
CA ASN A 135 -10.14 -13.16 -4.49
C ASN A 135 -9.91 -13.67 -5.91
N SER A 136 -10.97 -14.13 -6.60
CA SER A 136 -10.88 -14.55 -8.00
C SER A 136 -10.42 -13.41 -8.91
N MET A 137 -10.95 -12.20 -8.70
CA MET A 137 -10.49 -11.01 -9.42
C MET A 137 -9.01 -10.73 -9.22
N LYS A 138 -8.54 -10.77 -7.96
CA LYS A 138 -7.12 -10.57 -7.64
C LYS A 138 -6.23 -11.59 -8.36
N SER A 139 -6.63 -12.86 -8.36
CA SER A 139 -5.90 -13.90 -9.08
C SER A 139 -5.87 -13.65 -10.59
N ASN A 140 -6.99 -13.26 -11.19
CA ASN A 140 -7.05 -12.95 -12.62
C ASN A 140 -6.18 -11.74 -12.99
N ILE A 141 -6.16 -10.69 -12.17
CA ILE A 141 -5.30 -9.53 -12.36
C ILE A 141 -3.82 -9.93 -12.29
N ALA A 142 -3.45 -10.79 -11.33
CA ALA A 142 -2.07 -11.27 -11.22
C ALA A 142 -1.62 -12.04 -12.48
N VAL A 143 -2.49 -12.91 -13.02
CA VAL A 143 -2.24 -13.61 -14.28
C VAL A 143 -2.10 -12.61 -15.43
N PHE A 144 -3.02 -11.64 -15.55
CA PHE A 144 -2.96 -10.61 -16.57
C PHE A 144 -1.65 -9.82 -16.54
N LYS A 145 -1.25 -9.32 -15.36
CA LYS A 145 0.04 -8.63 -15.18
C LYS A 145 1.22 -9.47 -15.66
N SER A 146 1.22 -10.77 -15.35
CA SER A 146 2.29 -11.67 -15.78
C SER A 146 2.34 -11.88 -17.30
N LEU A 147 1.18 -11.85 -17.98
CA LEU A 147 1.09 -11.99 -19.43
C LEU A 147 1.54 -10.71 -20.15
N VAL A 148 1.13 -9.55 -19.65
CA VAL A 148 1.56 -8.24 -20.19
C VAL A 148 3.08 -8.10 -20.08
N ALA A 149 3.65 -8.36 -18.90
CA ALA A 149 5.10 -8.28 -18.69
C ALA A 149 5.89 -9.22 -19.64
N LYS A 150 5.37 -10.41 -19.94
CA LYS A 150 5.97 -11.33 -20.92
C LYS A 150 5.89 -10.77 -22.35
N SER A 151 4.76 -10.19 -22.73
CA SER A 151 4.57 -9.63 -24.08
C SER A 151 5.49 -8.44 -24.36
N GLU A 152 5.73 -7.58 -23.36
CA GLU A 152 6.63 -6.42 -23.48
C GLU A 152 8.11 -6.86 -23.58
N GLN A 153 8.50 -7.93 -22.89
CA GLN A 153 9.85 -8.51 -22.99
C GLN A 153 10.11 -9.17 -24.36
N SER A 154 9.10 -9.82 -24.95
CA SER A 154 9.20 -10.41 -26.29
C SER A 154 9.24 -9.36 -27.41
N ALA A 155 8.63 -8.19 -27.22
CA ALA A 155 8.67 -7.10 -28.19
C ALA A 155 10.03 -6.36 -28.22
N THR A 156 10.76 -6.35 -27.10
CA THR A 156 12.03 -5.62 -26.96
C THR A 156 13.26 -6.43 -27.42
N SER A 157 13.08 -7.70 -27.80
CA SER A 157 14.17 -8.66 -28.12
C SER A 157 14.33 -9.00 -29.61
N LEU A 158 13.78 -8.19 -30.53
CA LEU A 158 14.08 -8.34 -31.96
C LEU A 158 15.54 -7.89 -32.26
N PRO A 159 16.41 -8.76 -32.82
CA PRO A 159 17.75 -8.36 -33.19
C PRO A 159 17.71 -7.49 -34.44
N LEU A 160 18.47 -6.39 -34.40
CA LEU A 160 18.92 -5.69 -35.59
C LEU A 160 19.68 -6.70 -36.47
N SER A 161 18.96 -7.31 -37.42
CA SER A 161 19.58 -7.98 -38.56
C SER A 161 20.27 -6.88 -39.36
N GLU A 162 21.59 -6.80 -39.21
CA GLU A 162 22.47 -6.06 -40.11
C GLU A 162 22.08 -6.43 -41.55
N LYS A 163 21.67 -5.43 -42.31
CA LYS A 163 21.54 -5.53 -43.76
C LYS A 163 22.87 -5.11 -44.36
N GLU A 164 23.47 -6.09 -45.04
CA GLU A 164 24.33 -6.05 -46.23
C GLU A 164 25.48 -5.03 -46.29
#